data_AF-A0AAD0PXI4-F1
#
_entry.id   AF-A0AAD0PXI4-F1
#
_cell.length_a   1.000
_cell.length_b   1.000
_cell.length_c   1.000
_cell.angle_alpha   90.00
_cell.angle_beta   90.00
_cell.angle_gamma   90.00
#
_symmetry.space_group_name_H-M   'P 1'
#
loop_
_entity.id
_entity.type
_entity.pdbx_description
1 polymer ?
#
loop_
_entity_poly.entity_id
_entity_poly.type
_entity_poly.pdbx_seq_one_letter_code
_entity_poly.pdbx_strand_id
1 'polypeptide(L)'
;MPNADVEKIVKAAQAEFDKKGSVVVIDKAPYTLEGTSENVRTKETNLGNLIADALYNAKVFKHESDFAVTNGGGIRTTLKKDSPITVGDIIKAMPFGNQLTQIQVKGTDVKKMYEHSLRALINTDNDGKEILDAQGKPQLGSNGGFLQSSSSVKVGFDPHKKPGERVYSIEILNKQTGKFEPLDLQKTYYMATNDFLAVGGDGYTMLGGAREEGGATMDSIVVEYLKQLTNEQFLQYKDPFPYSRIIPGVKSTEPVNPGKDDDLKTPPTNDHSKENKKFGSGKQPTKDNVRKLPNTGIATDTTTVGVGLLLATSLLMTRRKNEK
;
A
#
# COMPACT_ATOMS: atom_id res chain seq x y z
N MET A 1 5.99 -2.16 -42.47
CA MET A 1 4.70 -1.62 -41.99
C MET A 1 4.01 -2.69 -41.17
N PRO A 2 3.32 -2.35 -40.07
CA PRO A 2 2.50 -3.32 -39.34
C PRO A 2 1.52 -4.01 -40.30
N ASN A 3 1.22 -5.29 -40.07
CA ASN A 3 0.21 -6.02 -40.83
C ASN A 3 -1.16 -5.30 -40.66
N ALA A 4 -1.84 -4.97 -41.75
CA ALA A 4 -3.09 -4.19 -41.73
C ALA A 4 -4.20 -4.85 -40.91
N ASP A 5 -4.26 -6.18 -40.88
CA ASP A 5 -5.22 -6.93 -40.05
C ASP A 5 -4.87 -6.80 -38.57
N VAL A 6 -3.58 -6.83 -38.22
CA VAL A 6 -3.11 -6.59 -36.85
C VAL A 6 -3.39 -5.15 -36.43
N GLU A 7 -3.18 -4.17 -37.31
CA GLU A 7 -3.47 -2.77 -37.03
C GLU A 7 -4.97 -2.55 -36.75
N LYS A 8 -5.85 -3.22 -37.50
CA LYS A 8 -7.30 -3.18 -37.27
C LYS A 8 -7.68 -3.75 -35.91
N ILE A 9 -7.09 -4.89 -35.52
CA ILE A 9 -7.32 -5.50 -34.20
C ILE A 9 -6.86 -4.56 -33.08
N VAL A 10 -5.65 -4.00 -33.19
CA VAL A 10 -5.10 -3.07 -32.19
C VAL A 10 -5.98 -1.83 -32.06
N LYS A 11 -6.41 -1.23 -33.18
CA LYS A 11 -7.31 -0.06 -33.17
C LYS A 11 -8.65 -0.38 -32.51
N ALA A 12 -9.24 -1.55 -32.80
CA ALA A 12 -10.50 -1.96 -32.18
C ALA A 12 -10.35 -2.16 -30.67
N ALA A 13 -9.28 -2.82 -30.22
CA ALA A 13 -8.98 -3.01 -28.80
C ALA A 13 -8.75 -1.68 -28.08
N GLN A 14 -8.01 -0.75 -28.70
CA GLN A 14 -7.79 0.58 -28.15
C GLN A 14 -9.11 1.36 -28.00
N ALA A 15 -9.97 1.33 -29.04
CA ALA A 15 -11.27 2.01 -28.97
C ALA A 15 -12.18 1.43 -27.87
N GLU A 16 -12.15 0.11 -27.65
CA GLU A 16 -12.88 -0.51 -26.55
C GLU A 16 -12.30 -0.10 -25.19
N PHE A 17 -10.98 -0.08 -25.07
CA PHE A 17 -10.28 0.37 -23.86
C PHE A 17 -10.60 1.83 -23.54
N ASP A 18 -10.53 2.72 -24.52
CA ASP A 18 -10.82 4.15 -24.35
C ASP A 18 -12.28 4.36 -23.93
N LYS A 19 -13.21 3.61 -24.54
CA LYS A 19 -14.63 3.66 -24.17
C LYS A 19 -14.86 3.22 -22.72
N LYS A 20 -14.26 2.09 -22.30
CA LYS A 20 -14.40 1.60 -20.92
C LYS A 20 -13.68 2.52 -19.94
N GLY A 21 -12.49 2.98 -20.29
CA GLY A 21 -11.64 3.85 -19.47
C GLY A 21 -12.28 5.21 -19.22
N SER A 22 -13.08 5.73 -20.16
CA SER A 22 -13.76 7.02 -20.03
C SER A 22 -15.00 6.99 -19.11
N VAL A 23 -15.42 5.83 -18.60
CA VAL A 23 -16.56 5.74 -17.68
C VAL A 23 -16.20 6.43 -16.37
N VAL A 24 -16.96 7.47 -16.02
CA VAL A 24 -16.83 8.20 -14.75
C VAL A 24 -17.41 7.35 -13.62
N VAL A 25 -16.61 7.21 -12.55
CA VAL A 25 -16.96 6.47 -11.31
C VAL A 25 -17.33 7.46 -10.21
N ILE A 26 -16.60 8.58 -10.13
CA ILE A 26 -16.90 9.71 -9.23
C ILE A 26 -16.80 10.98 -10.07
N ASP A 27 -17.86 11.79 -10.12
CA ASP A 27 -17.91 13.02 -10.93
C ASP A 27 -16.89 14.06 -10.47
N LYS A 28 -16.69 14.17 -9.15
CA LYS A 28 -15.77 15.13 -8.55
C LYS A 28 -15.19 14.56 -7.25
N ALA A 29 -13.91 14.17 -7.28
CA ALA A 29 -13.22 13.64 -6.12
C ALA A 29 -13.20 14.66 -4.96
N PRO A 30 -13.71 14.33 -3.76
CA PRO A 30 -13.75 15.29 -2.64
C PRO A 30 -12.38 15.53 -2.01
N TYR A 31 -11.44 14.58 -2.18
CA TYR A 31 -10.09 14.63 -1.63
C TYR A 31 -9.07 14.13 -2.66
N THR A 32 -7.80 14.50 -2.45
CA THR A 32 -6.69 13.88 -3.17
C THR A 32 -6.45 12.51 -2.55
N LEU A 33 -6.52 11.45 -3.36
CA LEU A 33 -6.18 10.09 -2.95
C LEU A 33 -4.73 9.81 -3.33
N GLU A 34 -3.87 9.81 -2.32
CA GLU A 34 -2.41 9.87 -2.43
C GLU A 34 -1.80 8.51 -2.81
N GLY A 35 -1.21 8.46 -4.00
CA GLY A 35 -0.69 7.24 -4.63
C GLY A 35 0.73 7.36 -5.17
N THR A 36 1.49 8.40 -4.80
CA THR A 36 2.89 8.52 -5.25
C THR A 36 3.77 7.46 -4.62
N SER A 37 4.78 6.99 -5.37
CA SER A 37 5.72 5.96 -4.90
C SER A 37 6.55 6.40 -3.70
N GLU A 38 6.73 7.71 -3.47
CA GLU A 38 7.39 8.23 -2.28
C GLU A 38 6.59 7.92 -1.01
N ASN A 39 5.26 7.95 -1.10
CA ASN A 39 4.37 7.82 0.06
C ASN A 39 3.89 6.38 0.26
N VAL A 40 3.32 5.74 -0.77
CA VAL A 40 2.71 4.40 -0.63
C VAL A 40 3.71 3.30 -0.26
N ARG A 41 5.01 3.58 -0.42
CA ARG A 41 6.12 2.65 -0.13
C ARG A 41 6.82 2.92 1.20
N THR A 42 6.40 3.96 1.93
CA THR A 42 7.07 4.41 3.16
C THR A 42 6.11 4.59 4.33
N LYS A 43 4.83 4.84 4.06
CA LYS A 43 3.80 5.09 5.08
C LYS A 43 2.39 4.74 4.58
N GLU A 44 1.43 4.76 5.51
CA GLU A 44 -0.01 4.63 5.23
C GLU A 44 -0.50 5.78 4.35
N THR A 45 -1.28 5.48 3.31
CA THR A 45 -1.97 6.51 2.51
C THR A 45 -3.45 6.24 2.38
N ASN A 46 -4.25 7.29 2.18
CA ASN A 46 -5.69 7.15 1.98
C ASN A 46 -6.07 6.34 0.72
N LEU A 47 -5.32 6.44 -0.38
CA LEU A 47 -5.58 5.60 -1.56
C LEU A 47 -5.27 4.13 -1.25
N GLY A 48 -4.17 3.86 -0.56
CA GLY A 48 -3.83 2.51 -0.10
C GLY A 48 -4.93 1.92 0.79
N ASN A 49 -5.41 2.72 1.73
CA ASN A 49 -6.52 2.39 2.62
C ASN A 49 -7.81 2.08 1.85
N LEU A 50 -8.16 2.92 0.88
CA LEU A 50 -9.34 2.75 0.04
C LEU A 50 -9.28 1.45 -0.78
N ILE A 51 -8.14 1.18 -1.41
CA ILE A 51 -7.94 -0.05 -2.18
C ILE A 51 -8.07 -1.26 -1.26
N ALA A 52 -7.39 -1.26 -0.10
CA ALA A 52 -7.47 -2.38 0.83
C ALA A 52 -8.88 -2.58 1.40
N ASP A 53 -9.63 -1.50 1.67
CA ASP A 53 -11.04 -1.59 2.06
C ASP A 53 -11.91 -2.20 0.97
N ALA A 54 -11.68 -1.85 -0.30
CA ALA A 54 -12.39 -2.45 -1.42
C ALA A 54 -12.17 -3.97 -1.48
N LEU A 55 -10.92 -4.43 -1.31
CA LEU A 55 -10.61 -5.86 -1.28
C LEU A 55 -11.24 -6.56 -0.07
N TYR A 56 -11.22 -5.93 1.10
CA TYR A 56 -11.81 -6.46 2.33
C TYR A 56 -13.33 -6.61 2.24
N ASN A 57 -14.01 -5.65 1.60
CA ASN A 57 -15.46 -5.64 1.47
C ASN A 57 -15.98 -6.48 0.30
N ALA A 58 -15.10 -7.03 -0.55
CA ALA A 58 -15.50 -7.87 -1.67
C ALA A 58 -16.21 -9.15 -1.19
N LYS A 59 -17.45 -9.36 -1.66
CA LYS A 59 -18.31 -10.51 -1.31
C LYS A 59 -18.27 -11.63 -2.36
N VAL A 60 -17.08 -11.90 -2.89
CA VAL A 60 -16.86 -12.86 -4.00
C VAL A 60 -16.30 -14.21 -3.55
N PHE A 61 -15.83 -14.30 -2.31
CA PHE A 61 -15.20 -15.50 -1.75
C PHE A 61 -16.18 -16.35 -0.94
N LYS A 62 -15.89 -17.65 -0.80
CA LYS A 62 -16.64 -18.56 0.07
C LYS A 62 -16.57 -18.17 1.54
N HIS A 63 -15.43 -17.65 1.99
CA HIS A 63 -15.22 -17.17 3.34
C HIS A 63 -15.12 -15.66 3.35
N GLU A 64 -15.72 -15.03 4.36
CA GLU A 64 -15.47 -13.61 4.56
C GLU A 64 -14.01 -13.38 4.96
N SER A 65 -13.38 -12.37 4.36
CA SER A 65 -12.03 -11.95 4.75
C SER A 65 -12.04 -11.38 6.18
N ASP A 66 -11.08 -11.79 7.01
CA ASP A 66 -10.81 -11.19 8.31
C ASP A 66 -10.14 -9.82 8.13
N PHE A 67 -9.23 -9.71 7.15
CA PHE A 67 -8.60 -8.44 6.76
C PHE A 67 -8.10 -8.48 5.32
N ALA A 68 -7.67 -7.31 4.80
CA ALA A 68 -7.09 -7.22 3.48
C ALA A 68 -5.87 -6.30 3.45
N VAL A 69 -4.94 -6.63 2.56
CA VAL A 69 -3.71 -5.87 2.35
C VAL A 69 -3.33 -5.82 0.87
N THR A 70 -2.63 -4.76 0.47
CA THR A 70 -1.94 -4.70 -0.82
C THR A 70 -0.60 -4.00 -0.66
N ASN A 71 0.40 -4.40 -1.44
CA ASN A 71 1.70 -3.75 -1.43
C ASN A 71 1.64 -2.39 -2.16
N GLY A 72 2.32 -1.38 -1.60
CA GLY A 72 2.39 -0.04 -2.16
C GLY A 72 3.06 0.01 -3.53
N GLY A 73 3.92 -0.96 -3.86
CA GLY A 73 4.51 -1.15 -5.18
C GLY A 73 3.46 -1.31 -6.28
N GLY A 74 2.29 -1.87 -5.95
CA GLY A 74 1.12 -2.01 -6.80
C GLY A 74 0.43 -0.68 -7.16
N ILE A 75 0.62 0.36 -6.34
CA ILE A 75 -0.04 1.67 -6.48
C ILE A 75 0.90 2.66 -7.19
N ARG A 76 0.44 3.25 -8.28
CA ARG A 76 1.32 3.94 -9.25
C ARG A 76 1.02 5.42 -9.46
N THR A 77 -0.16 5.91 -9.11
CA THR A 77 -0.51 7.32 -9.29
C THR A 77 -1.55 7.81 -8.30
N THR A 78 -1.57 9.12 -8.09
CA THR A 78 -2.52 9.85 -7.25
C THR A 78 -3.80 10.16 -8.03
N LEU A 79 -4.96 9.99 -7.39
CA LEU A 79 -6.24 10.49 -7.92
C LEU A 79 -6.48 11.90 -7.35
N LYS A 80 -6.63 12.88 -8.24
CA LYS A 80 -6.62 14.30 -7.86
C LYS A 80 -7.98 14.74 -7.33
N LYS A 81 -7.96 15.55 -6.27
CA LYS A 81 -9.14 16.29 -5.80
C LYS A 81 -9.75 17.12 -6.93
N ASP A 82 -11.05 17.37 -6.83
CA ASP A 82 -11.82 18.27 -7.70
C ASP A 82 -11.83 17.85 -9.18
N SER A 83 -11.37 16.63 -9.47
CA SER A 83 -11.35 16.02 -10.81
C SER A 83 -12.29 14.81 -10.84
N PRO A 84 -12.87 14.47 -12.01
CA PRO A 84 -13.53 13.18 -12.17
C PRO A 84 -12.55 12.03 -11.93
N ILE A 85 -13.02 10.95 -11.32
CA ILE A 85 -12.30 9.67 -11.27
C ILE A 85 -12.97 8.74 -12.27
N THR A 86 -12.21 8.30 -13.26
CA THR A 86 -12.69 7.35 -14.27
C THR A 86 -12.16 5.93 -14.01
N VAL A 87 -12.75 4.95 -14.70
CA VAL A 87 -12.21 3.58 -14.72
C VAL A 87 -10.75 3.58 -15.21
N GLY A 88 -10.42 4.40 -16.22
CA GLY A 88 -9.06 4.55 -16.73
C GLY A 88 -8.07 5.07 -15.69
N ASP A 89 -8.50 6.00 -14.83
CA ASP A 89 -7.66 6.52 -13.74
C ASP A 89 -7.38 5.43 -12.68
N ILE A 90 -8.36 4.59 -12.37
CA ILE A 90 -8.21 3.47 -11.43
C ILE A 90 -7.26 2.41 -12.01
N ILE A 91 -7.41 2.06 -13.30
CA ILE A 91 -6.48 1.16 -14.01
C ILE A 91 -5.07 1.75 -14.00
N LYS A 92 -4.92 3.05 -14.26
CA LYS A 92 -3.61 3.73 -14.21
C LYS A 92 -2.99 3.71 -12.80
N ALA A 93 -3.81 3.77 -11.76
CA ALA A 93 -3.35 3.65 -10.38
C ALA A 93 -2.90 2.22 -10.03
N MET A 94 -3.46 1.18 -10.65
CA MET A 94 -3.14 -0.24 -10.43
C MET A 94 -2.96 -1.01 -11.77
N PRO A 95 -1.93 -0.71 -12.57
CA PRO A 95 -1.87 -1.06 -13.99
C PRO A 95 -1.40 -2.50 -14.27
N PHE A 96 -1.32 -3.35 -13.24
CA PHE A 96 -0.77 -4.70 -13.37
C PHE A 96 -1.82 -5.77 -13.70
N GLY A 97 -3.11 -5.44 -13.64
CA GLY A 97 -4.18 -6.41 -13.90
C GLY A 97 -4.24 -7.55 -12.87
N ASN A 98 -3.70 -7.32 -11.67
CA ASN A 98 -3.69 -8.29 -10.58
C ASN A 98 -5.10 -8.74 -10.25
N GLN A 99 -5.25 -10.04 -10.00
CA GLN A 99 -6.51 -10.61 -9.53
C GLN A 99 -6.70 -10.37 -8.03
N LEU A 100 -7.95 -10.19 -7.63
CA LEU A 100 -8.34 -10.28 -6.22
C LEU A 100 -8.25 -11.75 -5.78
N THR A 101 -7.46 -12.02 -4.75
CA THR A 101 -7.19 -13.36 -4.23
C THR A 101 -7.42 -13.39 -2.71
N GLN A 102 -7.92 -14.50 -2.18
CA GLN A 102 -7.97 -14.75 -0.74
C GLN A 102 -7.06 -15.93 -0.39
N ILE A 103 -6.27 -15.80 0.66
CA ILE A 103 -5.46 -16.88 1.21
C ILE A 103 -5.70 -17.10 2.70
N GLN A 104 -5.54 -18.34 3.15
CA GLN A 104 -5.45 -18.65 4.57
C GLN A 104 -4.05 -18.38 5.10
N VAL A 105 -3.95 -17.64 6.20
CA VAL A 105 -2.67 -17.24 6.82
C VAL A 105 -2.72 -17.49 8.33
N LYS A 106 -1.73 -18.19 8.88
CA LYS A 106 -1.63 -18.41 10.33
C LYS A 106 -1.23 -17.09 11.02
N GLY A 107 -1.75 -16.83 12.22
CA GLY A 107 -1.41 -15.61 12.98
C GLY A 107 0.08 -15.39 13.19
N THR A 108 0.88 -16.45 13.37
CA THR A 108 2.35 -16.35 13.37
C THR A 108 2.92 -15.74 12.09
N ASP A 109 2.35 -16.08 10.93
CA ASP A 109 2.81 -15.60 9.64
C ASP A 109 2.24 -14.21 9.33
N VAL A 110 1.07 -13.85 9.86
CA VAL A 110 0.58 -12.46 9.88
C VAL A 110 1.57 -11.54 10.59
N LYS A 111 2.11 -11.95 11.76
CA LYS A 111 3.16 -11.17 12.43
C LYS A 111 4.41 -11.02 11.57
N LYS A 112 4.93 -12.12 11.01
CA LYS A 112 6.11 -12.10 10.13
C LYS A 112 5.90 -11.23 8.89
N MET A 113 4.69 -11.28 8.32
CA MET A 113 4.29 -10.47 7.18
C MET A 113 4.39 -8.97 7.52
N TYR A 114 3.83 -8.52 8.63
CA TYR A 114 3.94 -7.10 9.01
C TYR A 114 5.36 -6.68 9.41
N GLU A 115 6.14 -7.56 10.05
CA GLU A 115 7.57 -7.31 10.29
C GLU A 115 8.34 -7.12 8.97
N HIS A 116 8.03 -7.94 7.96
CA HIS A 116 8.64 -7.82 6.62
C HIS A 116 8.17 -6.57 5.88
N SER A 117 6.90 -6.21 5.98
CA SER A 117 6.35 -4.95 5.44
C SER A 117 7.12 -3.73 5.95
N LEU A 118 7.40 -3.74 7.24
CA LEU A 118 8.02 -2.63 7.97
C LEU A 118 9.54 -2.76 8.05
N ARG A 119 10.19 -3.46 7.11
CA ARG A 119 11.64 -3.75 7.16
C ARG A 119 12.58 -2.59 6.81
N ALA A 120 12.10 -1.58 6.08
CA ALA A 120 12.96 -0.51 5.59
C ALA A 120 13.53 0.34 6.73
N LEU A 121 14.79 0.72 6.65
CA LEU A 121 15.41 1.58 7.68
C LEU A 121 14.81 2.98 7.68
N ILE A 122 15.00 3.73 8.77
CA ILE A 122 14.65 5.15 8.81
C ILE A 122 15.61 5.91 7.89
N ASN A 123 15.09 6.83 7.08
CA ASN A 123 15.90 7.74 6.28
C ASN A 123 16.61 8.74 7.18
N THR A 124 17.86 9.05 6.86
CA THR A 124 18.65 10.07 7.57
C THR A 124 19.09 11.16 6.61
N ASP A 125 19.27 12.37 7.13
CA ASP A 125 19.94 13.44 6.41
C ASP A 125 21.46 13.20 6.30
N ASN A 126 22.18 14.17 5.74
CA ASN A 126 23.63 14.09 5.52
C ASN A 126 24.42 14.04 6.84
N ASP A 127 23.84 14.45 7.96
CA ASP A 127 24.45 14.45 9.29
C ASP A 127 24.09 13.18 10.08
N GLY A 128 23.35 12.25 9.47
CA GLY A 128 22.91 11.01 10.10
C GLY A 128 21.72 11.20 11.04
N LYS A 129 21.07 12.37 11.03
CA LYS A 129 19.86 12.61 11.82
C LYS A 129 18.64 12.07 11.07
N GLU A 130 17.72 11.45 11.80
CA GLU A 130 16.47 10.95 11.22
C GLU A 130 15.67 12.06 10.52
N ILE A 131 15.11 11.72 9.36
CA ILE A 131 14.16 12.55 8.66
C ILE A 131 12.77 12.23 9.19
N LEU A 132 12.08 13.27 9.65
CA LEU A 132 10.68 13.19 10.09
C LEU A 132 9.75 13.67 8.97
N ASP A 133 8.56 13.10 8.91
CA ASP A 133 7.51 13.60 8.04
C ASP A 133 6.79 14.83 8.62
N ALA A 134 5.79 15.34 7.90
CA ALA A 134 5.02 16.51 8.30
C ALA A 134 4.27 16.35 9.65
N GLN A 135 4.10 15.12 10.14
CA GLN A 135 3.45 14.81 11.41
C GLN A 135 4.47 14.40 12.50
N GLY A 136 5.77 14.58 12.25
CA GLY A 136 6.83 14.27 13.18
C GLY A 136 7.11 12.76 13.34
N LYS A 137 6.72 11.92 12.37
CA LYS A 137 7.00 10.48 12.38
C LYS A 137 8.28 10.16 11.61
N PRO A 138 9.11 9.20 12.07
CA PRO A 138 10.28 8.77 11.32
C PRO A 138 9.91 8.27 9.92
N GLN A 139 10.56 8.83 8.90
CA GLN A 139 10.34 8.44 7.51
C GLN A 139 11.09 7.14 7.23
N LEU A 140 10.37 6.07 6.92
CA LEU A 140 10.99 4.83 6.45
C LEU A 140 11.51 4.99 5.01
N GLY A 141 12.56 4.26 4.68
CA GLY A 141 13.07 4.11 3.32
C GLY A 141 12.04 3.46 2.39
N SER A 142 12.19 3.71 1.09
CA SER A 142 11.24 3.19 0.09
C SER A 142 11.27 1.67 0.03
N ASN A 143 10.10 1.06 0.26
CA ASN A 143 9.87 -0.38 0.14
C ASN A 143 8.64 -0.65 -0.73
N GLY A 144 8.85 -1.22 -1.92
CA GLY A 144 7.74 -1.65 -2.79
C GLY A 144 6.76 -2.61 -2.08
N GLY A 145 7.27 -3.43 -1.16
CA GLY A 145 6.48 -4.35 -0.37
C GLY A 145 5.78 -3.74 0.84
N PHE A 146 5.86 -2.44 1.12
CA PHE A 146 5.13 -1.84 2.25
C PHE A 146 3.62 -2.08 2.10
N LEU A 147 2.97 -2.66 3.10
CA LEU A 147 1.56 -3.01 3.05
C LEU A 147 0.67 -1.83 3.42
N GLN A 148 -0.19 -1.46 2.48
CA GLN A 148 -1.41 -0.71 2.74
C GLN A 148 -2.48 -1.69 3.24
N SER A 149 -3.26 -1.31 4.25
CA SER A 149 -4.11 -2.23 5.01
C SER A 149 -5.56 -1.75 5.11
N SER A 150 -6.50 -2.69 5.18
CA SER A 150 -7.93 -2.40 5.36
C SER A 150 -8.21 -1.86 6.76
N SER A 151 -9.36 -1.20 6.91
CA SER A 151 -9.91 -0.69 8.17
C SER A 151 -10.13 -1.77 9.23
N SER A 152 -10.01 -3.05 8.89
CA SER A 152 -10.19 -4.18 9.79
C SER A 152 -8.91 -4.66 10.47
N VAL A 153 -7.77 -4.00 10.25
CA VAL A 153 -6.51 -4.33 10.93
C VAL A 153 -5.76 -3.07 11.35
N LYS A 154 -5.20 -3.11 12.55
CA LYS A 154 -4.34 -2.07 13.12
C LYS A 154 -3.01 -2.68 13.54
N VAL A 155 -1.91 -1.99 13.24
CA VAL A 155 -0.56 -2.45 13.48
C VAL A 155 0.24 -1.35 14.15
N GLY A 156 0.61 -1.56 15.41
CA GLY A 156 1.53 -0.69 16.13
C GLY A 156 2.96 -1.19 15.97
N PHE A 157 3.88 -0.30 15.59
CA PHE A 157 5.28 -0.66 15.42
C PHE A 157 6.24 0.44 15.86
N ASP A 158 7.42 0.04 16.35
CA ASP A 158 8.52 0.94 16.71
C ASP A 158 9.56 0.98 15.58
N PRO A 159 9.67 2.09 14.82
CA PRO A 159 10.60 2.18 13.70
C PRO A 159 12.08 2.13 14.13
N HIS A 160 12.38 2.40 15.41
CA HIS A 160 13.75 2.41 15.94
C HIS A 160 14.24 1.00 16.35
N LYS A 161 13.34 0.02 16.43
CA LYS A 161 13.74 -1.38 16.63
C LYS A 161 14.35 -1.95 15.36
N LYS A 162 15.14 -3.01 15.53
CA LYS A 162 15.73 -3.75 14.41
C LYS A 162 14.60 -4.30 13.53
N PRO A 163 14.75 -4.28 12.19
CA PRO A 163 13.83 -4.97 11.30
C PRO A 163 13.61 -6.42 11.75
N GLY A 164 12.35 -6.88 11.81
CA GLY A 164 11.99 -8.18 12.39
C GLY A 164 11.53 -8.14 13.85
N GLU A 165 11.78 -7.03 14.56
CA GLU A 165 11.43 -6.82 15.97
C GLU A 165 10.65 -5.52 16.20
N ARG A 166 10.00 -4.99 15.16
CA ARG A 166 9.35 -3.67 15.19
C ARG A 166 7.90 -3.74 15.64
N VAL A 167 7.19 -4.81 15.28
CA VAL A 167 5.75 -4.90 15.51
C VAL A 167 5.46 -5.31 16.96
N TYR A 168 4.84 -4.42 17.72
CA TYR A 168 4.48 -4.65 19.12
C TYR A 168 2.97 -4.89 19.34
N SER A 169 2.12 -4.52 18.38
CA SER A 169 0.70 -4.87 18.38
C SER A 169 0.20 -5.12 16.96
N ILE A 170 -0.66 -6.13 16.83
CA ILE A 170 -1.54 -6.32 15.68
C ILE A 170 -2.91 -6.59 16.28
N GLU A 171 -3.91 -5.84 15.85
CA GLU A 171 -5.30 -6.01 16.25
C GLU A 171 -6.15 -6.21 14.99
N ILE A 172 -7.03 -7.20 15.01
CA ILE A 172 -7.94 -7.53 13.91
C ILE A 172 -9.37 -7.29 14.38
N LEU A 173 -10.17 -6.63 13.54
CA LEU A 173 -11.58 -6.40 13.80
C LEU A 173 -12.33 -7.73 13.77
N ASN A 174 -12.88 -8.11 14.92
CA ASN A 174 -13.84 -9.19 15.01
C ASN A 174 -15.21 -8.67 14.52
N LYS A 175 -15.64 -9.15 13.36
CA LYS A 175 -16.89 -8.72 12.72
C LYS A 175 -18.14 -9.07 13.53
N GLN A 176 -18.09 -10.13 14.33
CA GLN A 176 -19.23 -10.56 15.15
C GLN A 176 -19.40 -9.64 16.37
N THR A 177 -18.31 -9.20 16.97
CA THR A 177 -18.35 -8.33 18.17
C THR A 177 -18.27 -6.84 17.84
N GLY A 178 -17.80 -6.49 16.64
CA GLY A 178 -17.52 -5.12 16.21
C GLY A 178 -16.30 -4.50 16.90
N LYS A 179 -15.46 -5.30 17.56
CA LYS A 179 -14.31 -4.84 18.34
C LYS A 179 -12.99 -5.31 17.74
N PHE A 180 -11.96 -4.49 17.90
CA PHE A 180 -10.59 -4.91 17.64
C PHE A 180 -10.12 -5.86 18.73
N GLU A 181 -9.58 -6.99 18.33
CA GLU A 181 -9.03 -8.02 19.22
C GLU A 181 -7.56 -8.25 18.86
N PRO A 182 -6.67 -8.50 19.84
CA PRO A 182 -5.28 -8.84 19.56
C PRO A 182 -5.16 -10.05 18.65
N LEU A 183 -4.16 -10.03 17.77
CA LEU A 183 -3.84 -11.15 16.89
C LEU A 183 -3.61 -12.44 17.69
N ASP A 184 -4.39 -13.47 17.40
CA ASP A 184 -4.18 -14.81 17.91
C ASP A 184 -3.18 -15.54 17.00
N LEU A 185 -2.00 -15.86 17.54
CA LEU A 185 -0.93 -16.51 16.79
C LEU A 185 -1.25 -17.94 16.36
N GLN A 186 -2.20 -18.62 17.01
CA GLN A 186 -2.62 -19.98 16.66
C GLN A 186 -3.82 -20.01 15.72
N LYS A 187 -4.58 -18.92 15.62
CA LYS A 187 -5.71 -18.81 14.68
C LYS A 187 -5.21 -18.73 13.23
N THR A 188 -6.01 -19.30 12.32
CA THR A 188 -5.88 -19.09 10.87
C THR A 188 -6.88 -18.03 10.43
N TYR A 189 -6.42 -17.07 9.63
CA TYR A 189 -7.20 -15.95 9.13
C TYR A 189 -7.35 -16.04 7.62
N TYR A 190 -8.47 -15.55 7.10
CA TYR A 190 -8.70 -15.34 5.67
C TYR A 190 -8.28 -13.92 5.29
N MET A 191 -7.23 -13.80 4.48
CA MET A 191 -6.68 -12.51 4.04
C MET A 191 -6.98 -12.29 2.57
N ALA A 192 -7.70 -11.21 2.24
CA ALA A 192 -7.83 -10.75 0.86
C ALA A 192 -6.63 -9.90 0.44
N THR A 193 -6.11 -10.14 -0.76
CA THR A 193 -4.93 -9.47 -1.28
C THR A 193 -4.87 -9.59 -2.81
N ASN A 194 -3.74 -9.23 -3.39
CA ASN A 194 -3.43 -9.45 -4.79
C ASN A 194 -2.74 -10.80 -5.02
N ASP A 195 -2.97 -11.39 -6.19
CA ASP A 195 -2.36 -12.66 -6.62
C ASP A 195 -0.83 -12.69 -6.54
N PHE A 196 -0.16 -11.56 -6.78
CA PHE A 196 1.30 -11.43 -6.65
C PHE A 196 1.79 -11.63 -5.20
N LEU A 197 1.15 -11.00 -4.21
CA LEU A 197 1.45 -11.21 -2.79
C LEU A 197 1.04 -12.60 -2.33
N ALA A 198 -0.08 -13.12 -2.85
CA ALA A 198 -0.59 -14.44 -2.47
C ALA A 198 0.42 -15.57 -2.74
N VAL A 199 1.31 -15.41 -3.73
CA VAL A 199 2.38 -16.36 -4.06
C VAL A 199 3.76 -15.97 -3.53
N GLY A 200 3.84 -14.98 -2.63
CA GLY A 200 5.08 -14.56 -1.98
C GLY A 200 5.91 -13.52 -2.75
N GLY A 201 5.30 -12.77 -3.67
CA GLY A 201 5.89 -11.58 -4.28
C GLY A 201 6.42 -10.59 -3.25
N ASP A 202 7.30 -9.66 -3.63
CA ASP A 202 7.99 -8.72 -2.72
C ASP A 202 8.74 -9.37 -1.52
N GLY A 203 9.04 -10.67 -1.63
CA GLY A 203 9.72 -11.44 -0.60
C GLY A 203 8.82 -11.91 0.55
N TYR A 204 7.50 -11.90 0.37
CA TYR A 204 6.52 -12.39 1.35
C TYR A 204 6.48 -13.93 1.41
N THR A 205 7.62 -14.57 1.62
CA THR A 205 7.79 -16.04 1.60
C THR A 205 7.05 -16.78 2.70
N MET A 206 6.54 -16.06 3.71
CA MET A 206 5.66 -16.61 4.76
C MET A 206 4.20 -16.78 4.32
N LEU A 207 3.83 -16.28 3.12
CA LEU A 207 2.51 -16.46 2.52
C LEU A 207 2.48 -17.73 1.66
N GLY A 208 1.37 -17.97 0.94
CA GLY A 208 1.20 -19.15 0.07
C GLY A 208 0.35 -20.27 0.66
N GLY A 209 -0.49 -19.98 1.66
CA GLY A 209 -1.49 -20.92 2.19
C GLY A 209 -2.61 -21.26 1.20
N ALA A 210 -3.62 -21.99 1.66
CA ALA A 210 -4.78 -22.36 0.85
C ALA A 210 -5.42 -21.12 0.21
N ARG A 211 -5.69 -21.20 -1.09
CA ARG A 211 -5.95 -20.04 -1.96
C ARG A 211 -7.30 -20.17 -2.68
N GLU A 212 -7.99 -19.05 -2.81
CA GLU A 212 -9.22 -18.88 -3.60
C GLU A 212 -9.12 -17.61 -4.46
N GLU A 213 -9.40 -17.74 -5.76
CA GLU A 213 -9.53 -16.57 -6.64
C GLU A 213 -10.91 -15.95 -6.52
N GLY A 214 -10.96 -14.61 -6.46
CA GLY A 214 -12.22 -13.87 -6.43
C GLY A 214 -12.90 -13.77 -7.80
N GLY A 215 -12.25 -14.23 -8.86
CA GLY A 215 -12.78 -14.20 -10.23
C GLY A 215 -12.89 -12.80 -10.85
N ALA A 216 -12.25 -11.81 -10.24
CA ALA A 216 -12.29 -10.41 -10.64
C ALA A 216 -10.93 -9.74 -10.47
N THR A 217 -10.63 -8.76 -11.31
CA THR A 217 -9.42 -7.93 -11.18
C THR A 217 -9.59 -6.94 -10.03
N MET A 218 -8.49 -6.55 -9.37
CA MET A 218 -8.56 -5.57 -8.29
C MET A 218 -9.13 -4.22 -8.71
N ASP A 219 -8.81 -3.74 -9.91
CA ASP A 219 -9.34 -2.48 -10.44
C ASP A 219 -10.87 -2.54 -10.57
N SER A 220 -11.43 -3.66 -11.04
CA SER A 220 -12.88 -3.84 -11.11
C SER A 220 -13.54 -3.82 -9.73
N ILE A 221 -12.90 -4.44 -8.72
CA ILE A 221 -13.38 -4.44 -7.34
C ILE A 221 -13.35 -3.03 -6.75
N VAL A 222 -12.29 -2.26 -7.01
CA VAL A 222 -12.19 -0.87 -6.55
C VAL A 222 -13.21 0.03 -7.26
N VAL A 223 -13.44 -0.16 -8.56
CA VAL A 223 -14.50 0.56 -9.30
C VAL A 223 -15.87 0.32 -8.67
N GLU A 224 -16.23 -0.94 -8.42
CA GLU A 224 -17.53 -1.27 -7.83
C GLU A 224 -17.66 -0.77 -6.39
N TYR A 225 -16.59 -0.85 -5.59
CA TYR A 225 -16.58 -0.27 -4.25
C TYR A 225 -16.80 1.24 -4.27
N LEU A 226 -16.09 1.97 -5.13
CA LEU A 226 -16.24 3.43 -5.24
C LEU A 226 -17.66 3.85 -5.66
N LYS A 227 -18.32 3.09 -6.56
CA LYS A 227 -19.72 3.35 -6.95
C LYS A 227 -20.72 3.18 -5.81
N GLN A 228 -20.38 2.37 -4.80
CA GLN A 228 -21.24 2.08 -3.65
C GLN A 228 -21.00 3.01 -2.47
N LEU A 229 -19.88 3.74 -2.45
CA LEU A 229 -19.57 4.67 -1.36
C LEU A 229 -20.52 5.86 -1.35
N THR A 230 -21.12 6.12 -0.18
CA THR A 230 -21.78 7.40 0.07
C THR A 230 -20.74 8.50 0.32
N ASN A 231 -21.16 9.76 0.16
CA ASN A 231 -20.33 10.92 0.50
C ASN A 231 -19.82 10.88 1.95
N GLU A 232 -20.64 10.39 2.88
CA GLU A 232 -20.28 10.24 4.29
C GLU A 232 -19.23 9.15 4.50
N GLN A 233 -19.38 7.99 3.86
CA GLN A 233 -18.39 6.92 3.93
C GLN A 233 -17.04 7.35 3.33
N PHE A 234 -17.04 8.25 2.34
CA PHE A 234 -15.82 8.78 1.75
C PHE A 234 -15.01 9.66 2.72
N LEU A 235 -15.64 10.22 3.76
CA LEU A 235 -14.96 11.09 4.76
C LEU A 235 -13.81 10.39 5.46
N GLN A 236 -13.83 9.05 5.56
CA GLN A 236 -12.74 8.28 6.15
C GLN A 236 -11.42 8.40 5.37
N TYR A 237 -11.47 8.81 4.09
CA TYR A 237 -10.31 8.97 3.20
C TYR A 237 -9.85 10.43 3.08
N LYS A 238 -10.33 11.33 3.94
CA LYS A 238 -10.02 12.77 3.88
C LYS A 238 -8.56 13.12 4.13
N ASP A 239 -7.92 12.39 5.05
CA ASP A 239 -6.53 12.64 5.44
C ASP A 239 -5.61 11.79 4.55
N PRO A 240 -4.70 12.40 3.77
CA PRO A 240 -3.79 11.64 2.91
C PRO A 240 -2.85 10.71 3.69
N PHE A 241 -2.54 11.01 4.96
CA PHE A 241 -1.61 10.25 5.81
C PHE A 241 -2.20 10.02 7.20
N PRO A 242 -3.20 9.14 7.33
CA PRO A 242 -4.01 9.05 8.55
C PRO A 242 -3.34 8.33 9.72
N TYR A 243 -2.30 7.52 9.49
CA TYR A 243 -1.62 6.69 10.50
C TYR A 243 -2.58 6.01 11.49
N SER A 244 -3.68 5.50 10.96
CA SER A 244 -4.80 4.93 11.72
C SER A 244 -4.79 3.40 11.72
N ARG A 245 -4.06 2.81 10.77
CA ARG A 245 -3.96 1.36 10.53
C ARG A 245 -2.52 0.88 10.66
N ILE A 246 -1.55 1.68 10.24
CA ILE A 246 -0.11 1.41 10.41
C ILE A 246 0.47 2.54 11.26
N ILE A 247 0.69 2.26 12.54
CA ILE A 247 0.84 3.28 13.59
C ILE A 247 2.28 3.27 14.12
N PRO A 248 3.14 4.22 13.69
CA PRO A 248 4.50 4.35 14.22
C PRO A 248 4.45 4.91 15.65
N GLY A 249 5.15 4.25 16.57
CA GLY A 249 5.28 4.69 17.95
C GLY A 249 6.03 3.70 18.82
N VAL A 250 6.13 3.99 20.12
CA VAL A 250 6.67 3.04 21.10
C VAL A 250 5.49 2.49 21.90
N LYS A 251 5.52 1.20 22.24
CA LYS A 251 4.50 0.61 23.12
C LYS A 251 4.50 1.36 24.45
N SER A 252 3.41 2.07 24.78
CA SER A 252 3.25 2.67 26.10
C SER A 252 3.31 1.57 27.16
N THR A 253 4.22 1.70 28.12
CA THR A 253 4.33 0.82 29.28
C THR A 253 3.41 1.23 30.42
N GLU A 254 2.67 2.34 30.28
CA GLU A 254 1.74 2.79 31.31
C GLU A 254 0.37 2.11 31.13
N PRO A 255 -0.24 1.62 32.23
CA PRO A 255 -1.59 1.10 32.17
C PRO A 255 -2.54 2.23 31.72
N VAL A 256 -3.29 1.97 30.65
CA VAL A 256 -4.36 2.86 30.20
C VAL A 256 -5.36 2.99 31.35
N ASN A 257 -5.34 4.12 32.04
CA ASN A 257 -6.33 4.44 33.05
C ASN A 257 -7.51 5.13 32.35
N PRO A 258 -8.67 4.47 32.20
CA PRO A 258 -9.78 5.04 31.46
C PRO A 258 -10.47 6.07 32.35
N GLY A 259 -10.05 7.32 32.23
CA GLY A 259 -10.73 8.44 32.89
C GLY A 259 -9.77 9.55 33.27
N LYS A 260 -9.64 10.54 32.38
CA LYS A 260 -9.67 11.97 32.69
C LYS A 260 -9.59 12.74 31.37
N ASP A 261 -10.63 13.52 31.13
CA ASP A 261 -10.74 14.48 30.04
C ASP A 261 -9.57 15.47 30.09
N ASP A 262 -8.91 15.67 28.94
CA ASP A 262 -7.83 16.64 28.76
C ASP A 262 -8.41 18.06 28.74
N ASP A 263 -8.35 18.75 29.88
CA ASP A 263 -8.47 20.20 29.94
C ASP A 263 -7.19 20.84 29.39
N LEU A 264 -7.35 21.51 28.24
CA LEU A 264 -6.38 22.39 27.60
C LEU A 264 -5.78 23.40 28.60
N LYS A 265 -4.47 23.30 28.85
CA LYS A 265 -3.67 24.41 29.38
C LYS A 265 -2.51 24.75 28.44
N THR A 266 -2.58 25.97 27.93
CA THR A 266 -1.58 26.70 27.14
C THR A 266 -0.20 26.73 27.80
N PRO A 267 0.91 26.69 27.04
CA PRO A 267 2.24 26.82 27.60
C PRO A 267 2.63 28.30 27.84
N PRO A 268 3.35 28.63 28.92
CA PRO A 268 3.90 29.97 29.12
C PRO A 268 5.19 30.15 28.31
N THR A 269 5.33 31.35 27.75
CA THR A 269 6.52 31.92 27.13
C THR A 269 7.66 32.05 28.13
N ASN A 270 8.89 31.65 27.76
CA ASN A 270 10.09 32.11 28.44
C ASN A 270 11.16 32.58 27.46
N ASP A 271 11.49 33.85 27.64
CA ASP A 271 12.58 34.65 27.12
C ASP A 271 13.92 34.19 27.72
N HIS A 272 14.95 34.02 26.88
CA HIS A 272 16.33 33.94 27.36
C HIS A 272 17.27 34.71 26.44
N SER A 273 17.78 35.79 27.01
CA SER A 273 18.89 36.59 26.54
C SER A 273 20.25 35.98 26.93
N LYS A 274 21.21 36.11 26.01
CA LYS A 274 22.69 36.24 26.17
C LYS A 274 23.43 35.19 27.02
N GLU A 275 24.42 34.50 26.43
CA GLU A 275 25.84 34.93 26.48
C GLU A 275 26.77 34.05 25.62
N ASN A 276 27.77 34.71 25.03
CA ASN A 276 28.86 34.16 24.20
C ASN A 276 29.90 33.40 25.02
N LYS A 277 30.54 32.39 24.42
CA LYS A 277 32.00 32.20 24.55
C LYS A 277 32.63 31.51 23.33
N LYS A 278 33.79 32.05 22.97
CA LYS A 278 34.56 31.90 21.73
C LYS A 278 35.61 30.78 21.80
N PHE A 279 35.88 30.22 20.62
CA PHE A 279 37.16 29.77 20.03
C PHE A 279 37.93 28.56 20.58
N GLY A 280 38.31 27.69 19.63
CA GLY A 280 39.39 26.73 19.75
C GLY A 280 39.63 25.97 18.44
N SER A 281 40.54 26.47 17.60
CA SER A 281 41.02 25.89 16.34
C SER A 281 41.80 24.59 16.53
N GLY A 282 41.63 23.61 15.62
CA GLY A 282 42.46 22.40 15.62
C GLY A 282 42.40 21.55 14.34
N LYS A 283 43.33 21.83 13.42
CA LYS A 283 44.00 20.96 12.43
C LYS A 283 43.27 19.75 11.80
N GLN A 284 43.17 19.84 10.47
CA GLN A 284 43.11 18.75 9.49
C GLN A 284 44.32 17.80 9.57
N PRO A 285 44.15 16.51 9.21
CA PRO A 285 45.08 15.93 8.24
C PRO A 285 44.42 15.04 7.16
N THR A 286 44.89 15.27 5.94
CA THR A 286 45.27 14.35 4.84
C THR A 286 44.33 13.26 4.30
N LYS A 287 44.22 13.33 2.97
CA LYS A 287 43.74 12.34 2.00
C LYS A 287 44.45 10.99 2.13
N ASP A 288 43.70 9.90 1.99
CA ASP A 288 43.86 8.91 0.90
C ASP A 288 43.07 7.63 1.21
N ASN A 289 42.11 7.31 0.33
CA ASN A 289 41.73 5.97 -0.15
C ASN A 289 40.32 6.01 -0.77
N VAL A 290 40.24 6.53 -1.99
CA VAL A 290 39.06 6.41 -2.85
C VAL A 290 39.04 5.00 -3.44
N ARG A 291 38.18 4.13 -2.92
CA ARG A 291 37.77 2.92 -3.65
C ARG A 291 36.54 3.27 -4.48
N LYS A 292 36.75 3.49 -5.78
CA LYS A 292 35.67 3.67 -6.76
C LYS A 292 34.73 2.47 -6.72
N LEU A 293 33.45 2.72 -6.44
CA LEU A 293 32.36 1.76 -6.66
C LEU A 293 32.00 1.75 -8.15
N PRO A 294 31.72 0.58 -8.75
CA PRO A 294 31.35 0.49 -10.15
C PRO A 294 29.98 1.10 -10.42
N ASN A 295 29.93 1.89 -11.48
CA ASN A 295 28.77 2.53 -12.06
C ASN A 295 27.86 1.47 -12.71
N THR A 296 26.69 1.18 -12.14
CA THR A 296 25.64 0.38 -12.80
C THR A 296 24.48 1.28 -13.20
N GLY A 297 24.77 2.28 -14.02
CA GLY A 297 23.78 2.95 -14.85
C GLY A 297 23.85 2.35 -16.25
N ILE A 298 22.93 1.46 -16.61
CA ILE A 298 22.65 1.19 -18.02
C ILE A 298 21.63 2.25 -18.43
N ALA A 299 22.09 3.23 -19.20
CA ALA A 299 21.23 4.02 -20.05
C ALA A 299 20.62 3.08 -21.10
N THR A 300 19.31 2.85 -21.04
CA THR A 300 18.60 2.24 -22.17
C THR A 300 18.07 3.35 -23.05
N ASP A 301 18.63 3.40 -24.26
CA ASP A 301 18.16 4.18 -25.39
C ASP A 301 16.64 4.06 -25.56
N THR A 302 16.04 5.22 -25.77
CA THR A 302 14.67 5.39 -26.24
C THR A 302 14.54 4.83 -27.65
N THR A 303 14.24 3.54 -27.78
CA THR A 303 13.52 2.94 -28.93
C THR A 303 13.38 1.44 -28.70
N THR A 304 12.27 0.99 -28.11
CA THR A 304 11.56 -0.28 -28.42
C THR A 304 10.33 -0.34 -27.50
N VAL A 305 9.20 0.19 -27.97
CA VAL A 305 7.88 -0.16 -27.42
C VAL A 305 7.48 -1.46 -28.11
N GLY A 306 7.63 -2.58 -27.42
CA GLY A 306 7.35 -3.92 -27.93
C GLY A 306 6.35 -4.66 -27.04
N VAL A 307 5.08 -4.58 -27.43
CA VAL A 307 3.96 -5.52 -27.23
C VAL A 307 4.14 -6.58 -26.14
N GLY A 308 3.47 -6.38 -25.01
CA GLY A 308 3.30 -7.37 -23.95
C GLY A 308 1.86 -7.39 -23.45
N LEU A 309 0.90 -7.76 -24.31
CA LEU A 309 -0.46 -8.14 -23.88
C LEU A 309 -1.12 -8.98 -24.97
N LEU A 310 -1.30 -10.28 -24.74
CA LEU A 310 -2.35 -11.17 -25.26
C LEU A 310 -1.91 -12.64 -25.19
N LEU A 311 -2.11 -13.28 -24.03
CA LEU A 311 -2.33 -14.73 -23.97
C LEU A 311 -3.34 -15.03 -22.86
N ALA A 312 -4.61 -14.75 -23.15
CA ALA A 312 -5.73 -15.32 -22.42
C ALA A 312 -6.94 -15.39 -23.37
N THR A 313 -6.94 -16.35 -24.29
CA THR A 313 -8.16 -16.91 -24.90
C THR A 313 -7.77 -18.06 -25.83
N SER A 314 -7.85 -19.30 -25.36
CA SER A 314 -8.09 -20.50 -26.19
C SER A 314 -8.25 -21.72 -25.28
N LEU A 315 -9.39 -21.85 -24.60
CA LEU A 315 -9.82 -23.17 -24.11
C LEU A 315 -11.34 -23.20 -23.92
N LEU A 316 -12.09 -23.02 -25.01
CA LEU A 316 -13.53 -23.30 -25.06
C LEU A 316 -13.96 -23.40 -26.52
N MET A 317 -13.61 -24.49 -27.21
CA MET A 317 -14.39 -25.08 -28.32
C MET A 317 -13.77 -26.41 -28.76
N THR A 318 -14.02 -27.49 -28.01
CA THR A 318 -14.01 -28.84 -28.60
C THR A 318 -14.95 -29.75 -27.82
N ARG A 319 -16.26 -29.58 -28.05
CA ARG A 319 -17.26 -30.62 -27.77
C ARG A 319 -18.53 -30.34 -28.56
N ARG A 320 -18.46 -30.58 -29.88
CA ARG A 320 -19.63 -30.85 -30.73
C ARG A 320 -19.16 -31.38 -32.08
N LYS A 321 -18.90 -32.69 -32.12
CA LYS A 321 -19.06 -33.55 -33.30
C LYS A 321 -18.88 -34.98 -32.83
N ASN A 322 -20.01 -35.62 -32.56
CA ASN A 322 -20.27 -37.06 -32.74
C ASN A 322 -21.75 -37.29 -32.39
N GLU A 323 -22.61 -36.97 -33.34
CA GLU A 323 -23.94 -37.57 -33.49
C GLU A 323 -24.26 -37.53 -35.00
N LYS A 324 -23.93 -38.63 -35.67
CA LYS A 324 -24.68 -39.30 -36.75
C LYS A 324 -23.88 -40.51 -37.23
#